data_AF-A0A2U8DY34-F1
#
_entry.id   AF-A0A2U8DY34-F1
#
_cell.length_a   1.000
_cell.length_b   1.000
_cell.length_c   1.000
_cell.angle_alpha   90.00
_cell.angle_beta   90.00
_cell.angle_gamma   90.00
#
_symmetry.space_group_name_H-M   'P 1'
#
loop_
_entity.id
_entity.type
_entity.pdbx_description
1 polymer ?
#
loop_
_entity_poly.entity_id
_entity_poly.type
_entity_poly.pdbx_seq_one_letter_code
_entity_poly.pdbx_strand_id
1 'polypeptide(L)'
;MNIDKAIRKRKKSYKRFMLSMCFIFFILPAILIFLKKFYIFYIIYLVVIELLILLAICIKINKESLTFQYEEYKLKISLGLTGKKVNIAGDKIVLVHVENVVLKDTREKDFKIILLSKSKFRSDRMLPVSINFLKNHPYVACEYNRIKIMHPENEYYYTIVKRGSINKYPLLDLIYKNCVYAEFTEEAVEKIKFYRENSEKYKI
;
A
#
# COMPACT_ATOMS: atom_id res chain seq x y z
N MET A 1 -2.23 2.42 20.55
CA MET A 1 -2.57 1.18 19.79
C MET A 1 -1.27 0.51 19.38
N ASN A 2 -0.94 -0.70 19.83
CA ASN A 2 0.33 -1.32 19.46
C ASN A 2 0.33 -1.81 18.00
N ILE A 3 1.21 -1.22 17.18
CA ILE A 3 1.23 -1.42 15.72
C ILE A 3 1.72 -2.82 15.36
N ASP A 4 2.71 -3.35 16.07
CA ASP A 4 3.24 -4.70 15.82
C ASP A 4 2.22 -5.78 16.18
N LYS A 5 1.45 -5.60 17.26
CA LYS A 5 0.29 -6.45 17.57
C LYS A 5 -0.78 -6.36 16.49
N ALA A 6 -1.05 -5.16 15.97
CA ALA A 6 -2.03 -4.95 14.92
C ALA A 6 -1.63 -5.64 13.60
N ILE A 7 -0.34 -5.57 13.21
CA ILE A 7 0.22 -6.27 12.05
C ILE A 7 0.06 -7.79 12.23
N ARG A 8 0.43 -8.35 13.40
CA ARG A 8 0.27 -9.78 13.70
C ARG A 8 -1.20 -10.22 13.64
N LYS A 9 -2.12 -9.43 14.20
CA LYS A 9 -3.56 -9.71 14.19
C LYS A 9 -4.11 -9.71 12.76
N ARG A 10 -3.72 -8.75 11.93
CA ARG A 10 -4.12 -8.70 10.51
C ARG A 10 -3.61 -9.92 9.75
N LYS A 11 -2.34 -10.32 9.91
CA LYS A 11 -1.78 -11.53 9.28
C LYS A 11 -2.52 -12.80 9.68
N LYS A 12 -2.89 -12.95 10.95
CA LYS A 12 -3.74 -14.08 11.41
C LYS A 12 -5.14 -14.03 10.80
N SER A 13 -5.76 -12.85 10.74
CA SER A 13 -7.08 -12.66 10.14
C SER A 13 -7.10 -13.02 8.66
N TYR A 14 -6.09 -12.61 7.90
CA TYR A 14 -5.90 -12.97 6.51
C TYR A 14 -5.82 -14.48 6.29
N LYS A 15 -4.99 -15.18 7.08
CA LYS A 15 -4.87 -16.64 6.99
C LYS A 15 -6.21 -17.33 7.22
N ARG A 16 -6.98 -16.89 8.23
CA ARG A 16 -8.32 -17.43 8.50
C ARG A 16 -9.29 -17.17 7.34
N PHE A 17 -9.29 -15.96 6.80
CA PHE A 17 -10.14 -15.60 5.66
C PHE A 17 -9.81 -16.44 4.41
N MET A 18 -8.53 -16.63 4.12
CA MET A 18 -8.10 -17.47 2.99
C MET A 18 -8.49 -18.93 3.19
N LEU A 19 -8.29 -19.46 4.41
CA LEU A 19 -8.70 -20.82 4.74
C LEU A 19 -10.22 -21.00 4.58
N SER A 20 -11.03 -20.08 5.09
CA SER A 20 -12.49 -20.15 4.96
C SER A 20 -12.95 -20.04 3.50
N MET A 21 -12.34 -19.16 2.70
CA MET A 21 -12.73 -19.00 1.30
C MET A 21 -12.40 -20.23 0.47
N CYS A 22 -11.21 -20.82 0.64
CA CYS A 22 -10.88 -22.09 -0.01
C CYS A 22 -11.84 -23.22 0.42
N PHE A 23 -12.18 -23.28 1.71
CA PHE A 23 -13.12 -24.29 2.22
C PHE A 23 -14.51 -24.17 1.58
N ILE A 24 -15.05 -22.95 1.48
CA ILE A 24 -16.35 -22.68 0.83
C ILE A 24 -16.28 -23.05 -0.66
N PHE A 25 -15.19 -22.70 -1.34
CA PHE A 25 -14.98 -22.99 -2.75
C PHE A 25 -15.03 -24.49 -3.06
N PHE A 26 -14.50 -25.35 -2.19
CA PHE A 26 -14.54 -26.81 -2.39
C PHE A 26 -15.83 -27.47 -1.90
N ILE A 27 -16.48 -26.93 -0.85
CA ILE A 27 -17.69 -27.53 -0.29
C ILE A 27 -18.91 -27.33 -1.19
N LEU A 28 -19.05 -26.16 -1.81
CA LEU A 28 -20.17 -25.87 -2.70
C LEU A 28 -20.33 -26.91 -3.85
N PRO A 29 -19.29 -27.20 -4.65
CA PRO A 29 -19.39 -28.24 -5.67
C PRO A 29 -19.60 -29.64 -5.07
N ALA A 30 -18.97 -29.95 -3.93
CA ALA A 30 -19.13 -31.25 -3.27
C ALA A 30 -20.59 -31.52 -2.82
N ILE A 31 -21.27 -30.50 -2.28
CA ILE A 31 -22.69 -30.59 -1.89
C ILE A 31 -23.57 -30.87 -3.10
N LEU A 32 -23.31 -30.21 -4.23
CA LEU A 32 -24.09 -30.40 -5.46
C LEU A 32 -23.95 -31.83 -6.00
N ILE A 33 -22.74 -32.39 -5.95
CA ILE A 33 -22.45 -33.78 -6.33
C ILE A 33 -23.15 -34.76 -5.38
N PHE A 34 -23.08 -34.52 -4.06
CA PHE A 34 -23.67 -35.41 -3.05
C PHE A 34 -25.20 -35.45 -3.15
N LEU A 35 -25.84 -34.31 -3.39
CA LEU A 35 -27.29 -34.21 -3.56
C LEU A 35 -27.78 -34.77 -4.91
N LYS A 36 -26.88 -35.09 -5.85
CA LYS A 36 -27.17 -35.53 -7.23
C LYS A 36 -28.14 -34.62 -7.99
N LYS A 37 -28.21 -33.34 -7.63
CA LYS A 37 -29.12 -32.34 -8.24
C LYS A 37 -28.43 -31.62 -9.40
N PHE A 38 -28.23 -32.33 -10.50
CA PHE A 38 -27.55 -31.82 -11.70
C PHE A 38 -28.47 -31.02 -12.64
N TYR A 39 -29.36 -30.19 -12.09
CA TYR A 39 -30.14 -29.28 -12.93
C TYR A 39 -29.24 -28.15 -13.42
N ILE A 40 -29.39 -27.78 -14.70
CA ILE A 40 -28.64 -26.70 -15.35
C ILE A 40 -28.67 -25.40 -14.53
N PHE A 41 -29.83 -25.10 -13.92
CA PHE A 41 -30.01 -23.95 -13.04
C PHE A 41 -29.00 -23.93 -11.87
N TYR A 42 -28.82 -25.05 -11.17
CA TYR A 42 -27.88 -25.13 -10.05
C TYR A 42 -26.42 -25.06 -10.50
N ILE A 43 -26.10 -25.62 -11.67
CA ILE A 43 -24.75 -25.57 -12.24
C ILE A 43 -24.37 -24.13 -12.59
N ILE A 44 -25.24 -23.38 -13.27
CA ILE A 44 -24.99 -21.97 -13.61
C ILE A 44 -24.82 -21.13 -12.34
N TYR A 45 -25.68 -21.34 -11.35
CA TYR A 45 -25.60 -20.62 -10.08
C TYR A 45 -24.29 -20.89 -9.33
N LEU A 46 -23.83 -22.15 -9.32
CA LEU A 46 -22.55 -22.54 -8.74
C LEU A 46 -21.38 -21.80 -9.41
N VAL A 47 -21.35 -21.77 -10.75
CA VAL A 47 -20.29 -21.08 -11.52
C VAL A 47 -20.24 -19.59 -11.17
N VAL A 48 -21.40 -18.92 -11.07
CA VAL A 48 -21.46 -17.50 -10.69
C VAL A 48 -20.91 -17.27 -9.28
N ILE A 49 -21.29 -18.12 -8.31
CA ILE A 49 -20.78 -18.01 -6.94
C ILE A 49 -19.27 -18.23 -6.88
N GLU A 50 -18.75 -19.25 -7.55
CA GLU A 50 -17.32 -19.53 -7.58
C GLU A 50 -16.53 -18.35 -8.15
N LEU A 51 -17.04 -17.72 -9.21
CA LEU A 51 -16.43 -16.52 -9.79
C LEU A 51 -16.42 -15.35 -8.79
N LEU A 52 -17.51 -15.14 -8.04
CA LEU A 52 -17.56 -14.13 -6.98
C LEU A 52 -16.57 -14.40 -5.84
N ILE A 53 -16.40 -15.67 -5.44
CA ILE A 53 -15.41 -16.07 -4.43
C ILE A 53 -13.99 -15.76 -4.91
N LEU A 54 -13.67 -16.10 -6.17
CA LEU A 54 -12.37 -15.79 -6.77
C LEU A 54 -12.10 -14.28 -6.78
N LEU A 55 -13.09 -13.47 -7.18
CA LEU A 55 -12.98 -12.01 -7.14
C LEU A 55 -12.72 -11.50 -5.71
N ALA A 56 -13.44 -12.02 -4.71
CA ALA A 56 -13.25 -11.64 -3.31
C ALA A 56 -11.83 -11.96 -2.80
N ILE A 57 -11.31 -13.14 -3.16
CA ILE A 57 -9.92 -13.54 -2.86
C ILE A 57 -8.94 -12.56 -3.52
N CYS A 58 -9.10 -12.26 -4.81
CA CYS A 58 -8.23 -11.33 -5.53
C CYS A 58 -8.21 -9.94 -4.88
N ILE A 59 -9.37 -9.38 -4.53
CA ILE A 59 -9.48 -8.09 -3.84
C ILE A 59 -8.73 -8.12 -2.51
N LYS A 60 -8.90 -9.21 -1.74
CA LYS A 60 -8.26 -9.36 -0.43
C LYS A 60 -6.74 -9.42 -0.53
N ILE A 61 -6.20 -10.22 -1.46
CA ILE A 61 -4.74 -10.30 -1.69
C ILE A 61 -4.18 -8.93 -2.04
N ASN A 62 -4.85 -8.23 -2.98
CA ASN A 62 -4.39 -6.93 -3.46
C ASN A 62 -4.36 -5.85 -2.37
N LYS A 63 -5.28 -5.91 -1.40
CA LYS A 63 -5.34 -4.99 -0.27
C LYS A 63 -4.18 -5.18 0.70
N GLU A 64 -3.71 -6.41 0.87
CA GLU A 64 -2.71 -6.79 1.89
C GLU A 64 -1.28 -6.93 1.35
N SER A 65 -1.10 -6.99 0.02
CA SER A 65 0.20 -7.14 -0.65
C SER A 65 1.04 -5.84 -0.65
N LEU A 66 1.55 -5.43 0.51
CA LEU A 66 2.68 -4.48 0.62
C LEU A 66 3.84 -5.19 1.31
N THR A 67 4.92 -5.42 0.57
CA THR A 67 6.20 -5.85 1.14
C THR A 67 7.27 -4.85 0.76
N PHE A 68 8.18 -4.59 1.68
CA PHE A 68 9.27 -3.65 1.49
C PHE A 68 10.55 -4.21 2.11
N GLN A 69 11.67 -4.00 1.42
CA GLN A 69 13.00 -4.39 1.86
C GLN A 69 13.97 -3.25 1.53
N TYR A 70 14.95 -3.05 2.40
CA TYR A 70 16.06 -2.14 2.16
C TYR A 70 17.30 -2.97 1.92
N GLU A 71 17.91 -2.84 0.75
CA GLU A 71 19.08 -3.62 0.34
C GLU A 71 19.99 -2.72 -0.50
N GLU A 72 21.28 -2.64 -0.14
CA GLU A 72 22.32 -1.90 -0.87
C GLU A 72 21.88 -0.50 -1.37
N TYR A 73 21.50 0.38 -0.43
CA TYR A 73 21.09 1.78 -0.69
C TYR A 73 19.80 1.97 -1.50
N LYS A 74 19.08 0.88 -1.78
CA LYS A 74 17.82 0.88 -2.53
C LYS A 74 16.68 0.33 -1.69
N LEU A 75 15.62 1.12 -1.58
CA LEU A 75 14.36 0.70 -1.00
C LEU A 75 13.53 -0.02 -2.07
N LYS A 76 13.39 -1.33 -1.95
CA LYS A 76 12.56 -2.18 -2.81
C LYS A 76 11.16 -2.23 -2.21
N ILE A 77 10.19 -1.55 -2.84
CA ILE A 77 8.77 -1.61 -2.48
C ILE A 77 8.04 -2.47 -3.51
N SER A 78 7.44 -3.57 -3.08
CA SER A 78 6.49 -4.31 -3.90
C SER A 78 5.07 -3.95 -3.48
N LEU A 79 4.24 -3.52 -4.46
CA LEU A 79 2.82 -3.31 -4.20
C LEU A 79 1.95 -4.14 -5.16
N GLY A 80 0.91 -4.75 -4.61
CA GLY A 80 -0.16 -5.40 -5.38
C GLY A 80 0.14 -6.83 -5.81
N LEU A 81 -0.88 -7.47 -6.40
CA LEU A 81 -0.83 -8.81 -7.01
C LEU A 81 0.23 -8.96 -8.11
N THR A 82 0.47 -7.89 -8.88
CA THR A 82 1.44 -7.91 -9.98
C THR A 82 2.90 -7.84 -9.53
N GLY A 83 3.16 -7.74 -8.21
CA GLY A 83 4.52 -7.76 -7.67
C GLY A 83 5.44 -6.67 -8.21
N LYS A 84 4.89 -5.62 -8.84
CA LYS A 84 5.66 -4.54 -9.46
C LYS A 84 6.56 -3.91 -8.40
N LYS A 85 7.86 -4.10 -8.58
CA LYS A 85 8.91 -3.60 -7.68
C LYS A 85 9.18 -2.14 -8.03
N VAL A 86 9.21 -1.30 -7.01
CA VAL A 86 9.70 0.07 -7.09
C VAL A 86 11.02 0.08 -6.34
N ASN A 87 12.12 0.29 -7.07
CA ASN A 87 13.44 0.44 -6.47
C ASN A 87 13.69 1.93 -6.33
N ILE A 88 13.58 2.44 -5.10
CA ILE A 88 13.76 3.85 -4.78
C ILE A 88 15.18 4.02 -4.22
N ALA A 89 15.98 4.89 -4.83
CA ALA A 89 17.26 5.28 -4.24
C ALA A 89 17.01 6.41 -3.24
N GLY A 90 17.42 6.23 -1.98
CA GLY A 90 17.12 7.16 -0.88
C GLY A 90 17.66 8.56 -1.13
N ASP A 91 18.85 8.67 -1.70
CA ASP A 91 19.55 9.94 -1.96
C ASP A 91 18.84 10.85 -2.97
N LYS A 92 17.94 10.27 -3.77
CA LYS A 92 17.25 10.96 -4.84
C LYS A 92 15.86 11.45 -4.42
N ILE A 93 15.39 11.09 -3.23
CA ILE A 93 14.11 11.55 -2.68
C ILE A 93 14.28 12.97 -2.14
N VAL A 94 13.36 13.86 -2.52
CA VAL A 94 13.39 15.27 -2.11
C VAL A 94 12.33 15.57 -1.07
N LEU A 95 11.12 15.01 -1.25
CA LEU A 95 10.01 15.28 -0.35
C LEU A 95 9.26 13.98 -0.05
N VAL A 96 8.92 13.81 1.22
CA VAL A 96 8.05 12.75 1.72
C VAL A 96 6.85 13.39 2.39
N HIS A 97 5.68 13.24 1.78
CA HIS A 97 4.42 13.75 2.32
C HIS A 97 3.46 12.61 2.64
N VAL A 98 2.66 12.79 3.69
CA VAL A 98 1.61 11.86 4.07
C VAL A 98 0.25 12.54 4.00
N GLU A 99 -0.66 11.97 3.23
CA GLU A 99 -2.02 12.46 3.15
C GLU A 99 -2.98 11.43 3.76
N ASN A 100 -3.77 11.86 4.74
CA ASN A 100 -4.76 11.00 5.38
C ASN A 100 -5.93 10.73 4.41
N VAL A 101 -6.32 9.47 4.29
CA VAL A 101 -7.43 9.01 3.44
C VAL A 101 -8.44 8.28 4.30
N VAL A 102 -9.67 8.75 4.30
CA VAL A 102 -10.79 8.00 4.91
C VAL A 102 -11.32 7.00 3.90
N LEU A 103 -11.22 5.71 4.21
CA LEU A 103 -11.78 4.66 3.36
C LEU A 103 -13.31 4.74 3.42
N LYS A 104 -13.95 5.05 2.29
CA LYS A 104 -15.41 5.21 2.19
C LYS A 104 -16.18 3.98 2.68
N ASP A 105 -15.65 2.79 2.46
CA ASP A 105 -16.31 1.52 2.81
C ASP A 105 -16.30 1.18 4.31
N THR A 106 -15.28 1.61 5.05
CA THR A 106 -15.07 1.15 6.45
C THR A 106 -14.95 2.26 7.48
N ARG A 107 -14.96 3.54 7.05
CA ARG A 107 -14.62 4.72 7.88
C ARG A 107 -13.29 4.60 8.63
N GLU A 108 -12.44 3.64 8.25
CA GLU A 108 -11.11 3.46 8.82
C GLU A 108 -10.20 4.58 8.31
N LYS A 109 -9.47 5.20 9.23
CA LYS A 109 -8.41 6.16 8.91
C LYS A 109 -7.24 5.40 8.31
N ASP A 110 -6.97 5.63 7.04
CA ASP A 110 -5.76 5.17 6.36
C ASP A 110 -4.97 6.40 5.86
N PHE A 111 -3.82 6.21 5.25
CA PHE A 111 -3.04 7.31 4.69
C PHE A 111 -2.25 6.89 3.46
N LYS A 112 -2.02 7.77 2.50
CA LYS A 112 -1.15 7.53 1.34
C LYS A 112 0.18 8.25 1.55
N ILE A 113 1.28 7.59 1.20
CA ILE A 113 2.61 8.21 1.22
C ILE A 113 2.91 8.68 -0.20
N ILE A 114 3.25 9.95 -0.34
CA ILE A 114 3.63 10.59 -1.60
C ILE A 114 5.13 10.88 -1.51
N LEU A 115 5.88 10.40 -2.49
CA LEU A 115 7.32 10.61 -2.58
C LEU A 115 7.61 11.42 -3.84
N LEU A 116 8.36 12.50 -3.70
CA LEU A 116 8.95 13.26 -4.81
C LEU A 116 10.43 12.94 -4.93
N SER A 117 10.91 12.86 -6.17
CA SER A 117 12.32 12.58 -6.47
C SER A 117 12.82 13.41 -7.65
N LYS A 118 14.13 13.71 -7.65
CA LYS A 118 14.82 14.45 -8.73
C LYS A 118 15.08 13.62 -9.98
N SER A 119 14.86 12.30 -9.96
CA SER A 119 15.17 11.46 -11.12
C SER A 119 14.25 10.26 -11.21
N LYS A 120 13.88 9.85 -12.43
CA LYS A 120 13.07 8.67 -12.68
C LYS A 120 13.76 7.38 -12.18
N PHE A 121 13.10 6.63 -11.30
CA PHE A 121 13.50 5.28 -10.95
C PHE A 121 13.02 4.27 -12.01
N ARG A 122 13.68 3.10 -12.07
CA ARG A 122 13.32 1.98 -12.97
C ARG A 122 12.04 1.29 -12.48
N SER A 123 10.91 1.99 -12.55
CA SER A 123 9.57 1.50 -12.19
C SER A 123 8.47 2.24 -12.93
N ASP A 124 7.50 1.50 -13.48
CA ASP A 124 6.31 2.07 -14.16
C ASP A 124 5.44 2.96 -13.28
N ARG A 125 5.61 2.86 -11.95
CA ARG A 125 4.84 3.63 -10.97
C ARG A 125 5.39 5.03 -10.74
N MET A 126 6.54 5.34 -11.34
CA MET A 126 7.18 6.62 -11.22
C MET A 126 6.78 7.51 -12.39
N LEU A 127 5.97 8.52 -12.09
CA LEU A 127 5.37 9.39 -13.09
C LEU A 127 6.01 10.79 -12.99
N PRO A 128 6.20 11.49 -14.11
CA PRO A 128 6.59 12.90 -14.07
C PRO A 128 5.51 13.72 -13.37
N VAL A 129 5.91 14.74 -12.60
CA VAL A 129 4.97 15.66 -11.94
C VAL A 129 4.13 16.35 -13.01
N SER A 130 2.80 16.18 -12.91
CA SER A 130 1.84 16.76 -13.85
C SER A 130 0.95 17.79 -13.17
N ILE A 131 0.40 18.72 -13.95
CA ILE A 131 -0.55 19.73 -13.46
C ILE A 131 -1.74 19.08 -12.76
N ASN A 132 -2.24 17.96 -13.31
CA ASN A 132 -3.34 17.21 -12.69
C ASN A 132 -2.96 16.62 -11.33
N PHE A 133 -1.72 16.14 -11.17
CA PHE A 133 -1.23 15.70 -9.87
C PHE A 133 -1.19 16.85 -8.86
N LEU A 134 -0.65 18.01 -9.25
CA LEU A 134 -0.56 19.19 -8.38
C LEU A 134 -1.94 19.69 -7.95
N LYS A 135 -2.92 19.72 -8.87
CA LYS A 135 -4.32 20.06 -8.56
C LYS A 135 -4.94 19.12 -7.52
N ASN A 136 -4.63 17.82 -7.60
CA ASN A 136 -5.17 16.81 -6.69
C ASN A 136 -4.49 16.78 -5.31
N HIS A 137 -3.34 17.42 -5.17
CA HIS A 137 -2.50 17.39 -3.96
C HIS A 137 -1.96 18.81 -3.66
N PRO A 138 -2.81 19.74 -3.19
CA PRO A 138 -2.48 21.16 -3.08
C PRO A 138 -1.31 21.43 -2.12
N TYR A 139 -1.20 20.68 -1.02
CA TYR A 139 -0.07 20.82 -0.09
C TYR A 139 1.25 20.43 -0.76
N VAL A 140 1.27 19.30 -1.47
CA VAL A 140 2.44 18.86 -2.24
C VAL A 140 2.77 19.87 -3.35
N ALA A 141 1.76 20.53 -3.93
CA ALA A 141 1.98 21.55 -4.94
C ALA A 141 2.66 22.80 -4.38
N CYS A 142 2.32 23.22 -3.17
CA CYS A 142 2.98 24.34 -2.49
C CYS A 142 4.48 24.04 -2.29
N GLU A 143 4.79 22.89 -1.69
CA GLU A 143 6.18 22.45 -1.45
C GLU A 143 6.94 22.24 -2.77
N TYR A 144 6.30 21.63 -3.76
CA TYR A 144 6.87 21.45 -5.09
C TYR A 144 7.24 22.78 -5.75
N ASN A 145 6.37 23.79 -5.67
CA ASN A 145 6.63 25.11 -6.24
C ASN A 145 7.83 25.78 -5.56
N ARG A 146 7.97 25.66 -4.23
CA ARG A 146 9.15 26.16 -3.50
C ARG A 146 10.43 25.53 -4.03
N ILE A 147 10.44 24.20 -4.17
CA ILE A 147 11.61 23.46 -4.67
C ILE A 147 11.92 23.82 -6.14
N LYS A 148 10.89 24.00 -6.96
CA LYS A 148 11.02 24.33 -8.39
C LYS A 148 11.54 25.76 -8.61
N ILE A 149 11.21 26.71 -7.75
CA ILE A 149 11.78 28.07 -7.78
C ILE A 149 13.29 28.02 -7.50
N MET A 150 13.72 27.22 -6.52
CA MET A 150 15.14 27.09 -6.16
C MET A 150 15.95 26.35 -7.24
N HIS A 151 15.32 25.41 -7.93
CA HIS A 151 15.95 24.60 -8.97
C HIS A 151 15.03 24.45 -10.20
N PRO A 152 14.95 25.47 -11.06
CA PRO A 152 14.02 25.50 -12.19
C PRO A 152 14.34 24.45 -13.26
N GLU A 153 15.60 24.06 -13.41
CA GLU A 153 16.04 23.14 -14.46
C GLU A 153 15.72 21.66 -14.16
N ASN A 154 15.49 21.33 -12.89
CA ASN A 154 15.30 19.94 -12.48
C ASN A 154 13.92 19.42 -12.87
N GLU A 155 13.89 18.24 -13.49
CA GLU A 155 12.67 17.45 -13.61
C GLU A 155 12.38 16.69 -12.32
N TYR A 156 11.11 16.60 -11.98
CA TYR A 156 10.67 15.90 -10.78
C TYR A 156 9.68 14.81 -11.13
N TYR A 157 9.77 13.74 -10.36
CA TYR A 157 8.98 12.55 -10.51
C TYR A 157 8.33 12.21 -9.18
N TYR A 158 7.14 11.62 -9.24
CA TYR A 158 6.40 11.22 -8.05
C TYR A 158 6.01 9.75 -8.08
N THR A 159 5.84 9.19 -6.89
CA THR A 159 5.19 7.90 -6.68
C THR A 159 4.28 7.96 -5.46
N ILE A 160 3.16 7.22 -5.51
CA ILE A 160 2.16 7.21 -4.44
C ILE A 160 1.99 5.79 -3.92
N VAL A 161 2.33 5.58 -2.65
CA VAL A 161 2.09 4.33 -1.91
C VAL A 161 0.71 4.43 -1.25
N LYS A 162 -0.31 3.93 -1.95
CA LYS A 162 -1.70 3.88 -1.43
C LYS A 162 -1.97 2.61 -0.62
N ARG A 163 -1.39 1.48 -1.03
CA ARG A 163 -1.68 0.13 -0.49
C ARG A 163 -0.80 -0.22 0.71
N GLY A 164 -1.22 -1.22 1.48
CA GLY A 164 -0.44 -1.77 2.60
C GLY A 164 -0.93 -1.42 4.01
N SER A 165 -1.98 -0.59 4.13
CA SER A 165 -2.64 -0.29 5.42
C SER A 165 -1.61 -0.02 6.54
N ILE A 166 -1.64 -0.79 7.63
CA ILE A 166 -0.76 -0.63 8.80
C ILE A 166 0.73 -0.82 8.47
N ASN A 167 1.08 -1.59 7.42
CA ASN A 167 2.47 -1.77 7.00
C ASN A 167 3.11 -0.49 6.42
N LYS A 168 2.32 0.57 6.19
CA LYS A 168 2.85 1.88 5.80
C LYS A 168 3.61 2.59 6.93
N TYR A 169 3.28 2.34 8.20
CA TYR A 169 4.01 2.90 9.33
C TYR A 169 5.49 2.46 9.38
N PRO A 170 5.81 1.14 9.37
CA PRO A 170 7.21 0.70 9.33
C PRO A 170 7.91 1.07 8.03
N LEU A 171 7.20 1.16 6.90
CA LEU A 171 7.76 1.68 5.65
C LEU A 171 8.20 3.14 5.79
N LEU A 172 7.37 3.98 6.42
CA LEU A 172 7.64 5.41 6.60
C LEU A 172 8.85 5.64 7.53
N ASP A 173 8.96 4.87 8.62
CA ASP A 173 10.13 4.91 9.50
C ASP A 173 11.41 4.43 8.78
N LEU A 174 11.30 3.42 7.92
CA LEU A 174 12.42 2.97 7.09
C LEU A 174 12.86 4.02 6.07
N ILE A 175 11.92 4.75 5.45
CA ILE A 175 12.22 5.88 4.58
C ILE A 175 12.93 6.98 5.38
N TYR A 176 12.42 7.32 6.56
CA TYR A 176 13.02 8.34 7.43
C TYR A 176 14.46 8.00 7.86
N LYS A 177 14.74 6.75 8.17
CA LYS A 177 16.10 6.32 8.56
C LYS A 177 17.11 6.37 7.43
N ASN A 178 16.68 6.11 6.21
CA ASN A 178 17.58 5.88 5.07
C ASN A 178 17.64 7.05 4.08
N CYS A 179 16.63 7.91 4.05
CA CYS A 179 16.54 9.03 3.11
C CYS A 179 16.89 10.34 3.83
N VAL A 180 18.17 10.49 4.17
CA VAL A 180 18.67 11.59 5.02
C VAL A 180 18.47 12.97 4.39
N TYR A 181 18.60 13.06 3.07
CA TYR A 181 18.48 14.32 2.32
C TYR A 181 17.04 14.71 1.95
N ALA A 182 16.05 13.91 2.34
CA ALA A 182 14.66 14.18 2.02
C ALA A 182 14.01 15.11 3.06
N GLU A 183 13.22 16.08 2.58
CA GLU A 183 12.35 16.89 3.42
C GLU A 183 11.09 16.08 3.80
N PHE A 184 10.74 16.07 5.08
CA PHE A 184 9.56 15.39 5.59
C PHE A 184 8.54 16.43 6.05
N THR A 185 7.29 16.29 5.59
CA THR A 185 6.21 17.17 6.04
C THR A 185 5.81 16.86 7.49
N GLU A 186 5.20 17.81 8.17
CA GLU A 186 4.79 17.65 9.58
C GLU A 186 3.89 16.41 9.76
N GLU A 187 2.95 16.18 8.84
CA GLU A 187 2.07 15.00 8.90
C GLU A 187 2.87 13.70 8.77
N ALA A 188 3.94 13.68 7.97
CA ALA A 188 4.81 12.51 7.85
C ALA A 188 5.56 12.27 9.18
N VAL A 189 6.10 13.33 9.78
CA VAL A 189 6.82 13.27 11.06
C VAL A 189 5.91 12.79 12.19
N GLU A 190 4.67 13.28 12.26
CA GLU A 190 3.68 12.84 13.25
C GLU A 190 3.40 11.33 13.16
N LYS A 191 3.24 10.80 11.94
CA LYS A 191 3.01 9.35 11.76
C LYS A 191 4.23 8.52 12.14
N ILE A 192 5.44 9.03 11.91
CA ILE A 192 6.69 8.38 12.33
C ILE A 192 6.80 8.36 13.85
N LYS A 193 6.56 9.50 14.52
CA LYS A 193 6.52 9.58 15.99
C LYS A 193 5.51 8.61 16.57
N PHE A 194 4.28 8.63 16.04
CA PHE A 194 3.23 7.70 16.43
C PHE A 194 3.68 6.25 16.27
N TYR A 195 4.38 5.90 15.18
CA TYR A 195 4.92 4.55 14.99
C TYR A 195 5.91 4.16 16.08
N ARG A 196 6.88 5.02 16.38
CA ARG A 196 7.93 4.75 17.37
C ARG A 196 7.38 4.56 18.78
N GLU A 197 6.46 5.43 19.20
CA GLU A 197 5.81 5.32 20.52
C GLU A 197 4.94 4.05 20.67
N ASN A 198 4.41 3.55 19.55
CA ASN A 198 3.45 2.44 19.52
C ASN A 198 4.03 1.12 18.98
N SER A 199 5.35 1.04 18.76
CA SER A 199 6.02 -0.17 18.30
C SER A 199 6.81 -0.82 19.44
N GLU A 200 6.77 -2.15 19.49
CA GLU A 200 7.53 -2.96 20.46
C GLU A 200 9.04 -2.85 20.22
N LYS A 201 9.48 -2.48 19.00
CA LYS A 201 10.90 -2.32 18.66
C LYS A 201 11.60 -1.17 19.37
N TYR A 202 10.84 -0.18 19.84
CA TYR A 202 11.35 1.05 20.45
C TYR A 202 10.98 1.18 21.92
N LYS A 203 10.27 0.19 22.47
CA LYS A 203 10.03 0.04 23.91
C LYS A 203 11.13 -0.86 24.47
N ILE A 204 12.33 -0.30 24.56
CA ILE A 204 13.45 -0.88 25.31
C ILE A 204 13.43 -0.22 26.69
#